data_AF-F2DGB0-F1
#
_entry.id   AF-F2DGB0-F1
#
_cell.length_a   1.000
_cell.length_b   1.000
_cell.length_c   1.000
_cell.angle_alpha   90.00
_cell.angle_beta   90.00
_cell.angle_gamma   90.00
#
_symmetry.space_group_name_H-M   'P 1'
#
loop_
_entity.id
_entity.type
_entity.pdbx_description
1 polymer ?
#
loop_
_entity_poly.entity_id
_entity_poly.type
_entity_poly.pdbx_seq_one_letter_code
_entity_poly.pdbx_strand_id
1 'polypeptide(L)'
;ADNGKVVCRASPFSYTCDVSGDVRTNGTAHTVTLVPATSLTERREWSIQPYARYNMTGIPNITVTQLDSTSAASPAPACTVTHRVPAIVIGLGGHLGNYFHDFSDALVPLFVASRRYGGEVQLLASNIQPWWLGKYEAVVRRLTKYDVLDLDHDDQIRCFRRVTVGLNMHREFDIVPELVPGDVPLSMANFTAFLRETYSLPRAAPIRLTKGSSPPVDKKKKKPRLMLLDRGHYRKLVNVPEIVKAAEKAGFEVVIADPRFNVRVKELAMSVNSFDVLLGVHGAGLTNAAFLPPGAVVIQVVPYGKLEPMAQREFGDPAADMGLRYLQYSITAEESTLLETLGPDHPAIKDPDSVHRSGWDKVAEFYLGKQNVRVDVERFAPTLALALDHLRRQ
;
A
#
# COMPACT_ATOMS: atom_id res chain seq x y z
N ALA A 1 -1.35 -34.69 19.55
CA ALA A 1 -0.78 -33.43 20.03
C ALA A 1 0.00 -32.83 18.88
N ASP A 2 -0.27 -31.58 18.51
CA ASP A 2 0.45 -30.93 17.42
C ASP A 2 1.86 -30.59 17.95
N ASN A 3 2.91 -31.16 17.35
CA ASN A 3 4.28 -30.89 17.76
C ASN A 3 4.58 -29.44 17.39
N GLY A 4 4.64 -28.56 18.39
CA GLY A 4 4.81 -27.14 18.18
C GLY A 4 5.99 -26.82 17.25
N LYS A 5 5.87 -25.77 16.44
CA LYS A 5 6.84 -25.43 15.39
C LYS A 5 6.98 -23.91 15.25
N VAL A 6 8.21 -23.45 15.05
CA VAL A 6 8.52 -22.10 14.57
C VAL A 6 9.02 -22.19 13.12
N VAL A 7 8.42 -21.40 12.22
CA VAL A 7 8.85 -21.27 10.82
C VAL A 7 9.04 -19.80 10.50
N CYS A 8 10.30 -19.39 10.34
CA CYS A 8 10.65 -18.02 9.97
C CYS A 8 11.04 -17.94 8.49
N ARG A 9 10.58 -16.89 7.80
CA ARG A 9 10.75 -16.68 6.37
C ARG A 9 11.22 -15.26 6.09
N ALA A 10 12.25 -15.14 5.28
CA ALA A 10 12.70 -13.86 4.73
C ALA A 10 12.06 -13.64 3.37
N SER A 11 11.64 -12.40 3.11
CA SER A 11 11.27 -11.88 1.80
C SER A 11 12.26 -10.76 1.43
N PRO A 12 12.20 -10.20 0.21
CA PRO A 12 13.05 -9.05 -0.14
C PRO A 12 12.89 -7.84 0.80
N PHE A 13 11.76 -7.73 1.49
CA PHE A 13 11.43 -6.55 2.30
C PHE A 13 11.24 -6.84 3.80
N SER A 14 10.95 -8.08 4.19
CA SER A 14 10.52 -8.38 5.57
C SER A 14 10.99 -9.74 6.04
N TYR A 15 11.08 -9.91 7.35
CA TYR A 15 11.29 -11.20 8.00
C TYR A 15 10.12 -11.47 8.94
N THR A 16 9.49 -12.63 8.81
CA THR A 16 8.30 -13.00 9.58
C THR A 16 8.46 -14.39 10.17
N CYS A 17 7.76 -14.68 11.27
CA CYS A 17 7.70 -16.02 11.85
C CYS A 17 6.26 -16.47 12.07
N ASP A 18 5.92 -17.67 11.61
CA ASP A 18 4.73 -18.40 12.03
C ASP A 18 5.10 -19.34 13.18
N VAL A 19 4.39 -19.21 14.30
CA VAL A 19 4.56 -20.04 15.50
C VAL A 19 3.27 -20.81 15.74
N SER A 20 3.33 -22.14 15.85
CA SER A 20 2.18 -23.02 16.13
C SER A 20 2.46 -23.93 17.32
N GLY A 21 1.50 -24.14 18.21
CA GLY A 21 1.65 -24.96 19.43
C GLY A 21 1.05 -24.30 20.67
N ASP A 22 1.63 -24.49 21.86
CA ASP A 22 1.34 -23.67 23.04
C ASP A 22 2.16 -22.38 22.97
N VAL A 23 1.57 -21.33 22.39
CA VAL A 23 2.26 -20.06 22.13
C VAL A 23 1.83 -19.02 23.16
N ARG A 24 2.80 -18.40 23.84
CA ARG A 24 2.57 -17.36 24.84
C ARG A 24 3.11 -16.04 24.35
N THR A 25 2.29 -14.99 24.39
CA THR A 25 2.72 -13.64 24.05
C THR A 25 2.78 -12.80 25.32
N ASN A 26 3.89 -12.09 25.52
CA ASN A 26 4.05 -11.09 26.57
C ASN A 26 4.31 -9.74 25.90
N GLY A 27 3.34 -8.84 26.03
CA GLY A 27 3.37 -7.55 25.36
C GLY A 27 4.44 -6.61 25.89
N THR A 28 4.46 -6.38 27.21
CA THR A 28 5.46 -5.52 27.87
C THR A 28 6.91 -5.98 27.70
N ALA A 29 7.13 -7.28 27.48
CA ALA A 29 8.46 -7.84 27.24
C ALA A 29 8.77 -8.01 25.73
N HIS A 30 7.83 -7.69 24.83
CA HIS A 30 7.94 -7.89 23.39
C HIS A 30 8.37 -9.31 23.01
N THR A 31 7.77 -10.33 23.64
CA THR A 31 8.13 -11.73 23.39
C THR A 31 6.97 -12.60 22.93
N VAL A 32 7.31 -13.56 22.06
CA VAL A 32 6.43 -14.65 21.63
C VAL A 32 7.16 -15.97 21.86
N THR A 33 6.68 -16.77 22.79
CA THR A 33 7.35 -17.99 23.24
C THR A 33 6.54 -19.22 22.86
N LEU A 34 7.17 -20.17 22.16
CA LEU A 34 6.64 -21.50 21.95
C LEU A 34 7.08 -22.41 23.10
N VAL A 35 6.11 -22.98 23.81
CA VAL A 35 6.35 -23.97 24.86
C VAL A 35 6.36 -25.38 24.25
N PRO A 36 7.41 -26.18 24.49
CA PRO A 36 7.54 -27.52 23.92
C PRO A 36 6.48 -28.47 24.47
N ALA A 37 5.81 -29.21 23.58
CA ALA A 37 4.90 -30.31 23.94
C ALA A 37 5.62 -31.67 24.11
N THR A 38 6.84 -31.77 23.59
CA THR A 38 7.72 -32.97 23.58
C THR A 38 9.16 -32.54 23.80
N SER A 39 10.06 -33.47 24.16
CA SER A 39 11.51 -33.23 24.37
C SER A 39 12.23 -32.59 23.19
N LEU A 40 12.08 -31.27 23.00
CA LEU A 40 12.91 -30.45 22.13
C LEU A 40 14.22 -30.19 22.86
N THR A 41 15.33 -30.43 22.16
CA THR A 41 16.68 -30.43 22.75
C THR A 41 17.42 -29.09 22.60
N GLU A 42 16.90 -28.14 21.82
CA GLU A 42 17.61 -26.91 21.49
C GLU A 42 16.68 -25.69 21.60
N ARG A 43 17.08 -24.74 22.45
CA ARG A 43 16.49 -23.40 22.50
C ARG A 43 16.93 -22.60 21.29
N ARG A 44 15.98 -21.94 20.62
CA ARG A 44 16.24 -21.06 19.48
C ARG A 44 15.52 -19.73 19.65
N GLU A 45 16.12 -18.68 19.12
CA GLU A 45 15.61 -17.33 19.25
C GLU A 45 15.74 -16.57 17.93
N TRP A 46 14.73 -15.77 17.60
CA TRP A 46 14.68 -14.93 16.43
C TRP A 46 14.21 -13.52 16.82
N SER A 47 14.86 -12.49 16.28
CA SER A 47 14.44 -11.10 16.46
C SER A 47 13.70 -10.64 15.21
N ILE A 48 12.40 -10.34 15.36
CA ILE A 48 11.49 -10.07 14.24
C ILE A 48 10.93 -8.67 14.38
N GLN A 49 11.14 -7.82 13.38
CA GLN A 49 10.47 -6.53 13.36
C GLN A 49 9.03 -6.71 12.88
N PRO A 50 8.00 -6.29 13.64
CA PRO A 50 6.61 -6.57 13.30
C PRO A 50 6.06 -5.68 12.16
N TYR A 51 6.92 -4.88 11.52
CA TYR A 51 6.62 -3.99 10.39
C TYR A 51 6.96 -4.68 9.06
N ALA A 52 6.32 -4.28 7.96
CA ALA A 52 6.47 -4.95 6.65
C ALA A 52 7.76 -4.61 5.89
N ARG A 53 8.62 -3.72 6.43
CA ARG A 53 9.93 -3.36 5.90
C ARG A 53 11.01 -3.60 6.95
N TYR A 54 12.16 -4.09 6.52
CA TYR A 54 13.37 -4.23 7.32
C TYR A 54 13.85 -2.90 7.90
N ASN A 55 14.50 -2.97 9.06
CA ASN A 55 15.25 -1.87 9.68
C ASN A 55 14.43 -0.58 9.84
N MET A 56 13.12 -0.71 10.09
CA MET A 56 12.25 0.43 10.32
C MET A 56 12.59 1.08 11.64
N THR A 57 13.01 2.34 11.59
CA THR A 57 13.40 3.06 12.80
C THR A 57 12.18 3.32 13.70
N GLY A 58 12.35 3.17 15.01
CA GLY A 58 11.29 3.44 15.99
C GLY A 58 10.27 2.31 16.15
N ILE A 59 10.39 1.20 15.42
CA ILE A 59 9.57 0.00 15.67
C ILE A 59 10.40 -1.03 16.45
N PRO A 60 10.01 -1.38 17.69
CA PRO A 60 10.73 -2.38 18.46
C PRO A 60 10.59 -3.77 17.83
N ASN A 61 11.64 -4.58 17.97
CA ASN A 61 11.59 -5.97 17.54
C ASN A 61 10.85 -6.82 18.57
N ILE A 62 10.17 -7.85 18.09
CA ILE A 62 9.59 -8.92 18.88
C ILE A 62 10.56 -10.09 18.90
N THR A 63 10.90 -10.55 20.09
CA THR A 63 11.74 -11.74 20.28
C THR A 63 10.86 -12.99 20.25
N VAL A 64 11.04 -13.81 19.24
CA VAL A 64 10.40 -15.12 19.11
C VAL A 64 11.33 -16.17 19.70
N THR A 65 10.89 -16.93 20.70
CA THR A 65 11.70 -17.94 21.37
C THR A 65 11.02 -19.30 21.30
N GLN A 66 11.76 -20.32 20.86
CA GLN A 66 11.40 -21.72 21.04
C GLN A 66 12.15 -22.26 22.25
N LEU A 67 11.43 -22.69 23.28
CA LEU A 67 12.05 -23.26 24.48
C LEU A 67 12.43 -24.72 24.27
N ASP A 68 13.53 -25.15 24.91
CA ASP A 68 13.88 -26.55 25.08
C ASP A 68 13.14 -27.17 26.28
N SER A 69 13.08 -28.49 26.34
CA SER A 69 12.37 -29.22 27.42
C SER A 69 13.18 -29.33 28.72
N THR A 70 14.44 -28.87 28.72
CA THR A 70 15.35 -28.84 29.87
C THR A 70 15.30 -27.51 30.63
N SER A 71 14.55 -26.52 30.13
CA SER A 71 14.45 -25.16 30.67
C SER A 71 13.65 -25.04 31.98
N ALA A 72 13.80 -26.01 32.89
CA ALA A 72 13.26 -26.00 34.25
C ALA A 72 13.73 -24.79 35.09
N ALA A 73 14.82 -24.12 34.70
CA ALA A 73 15.34 -22.93 35.37
C ALA A 73 14.58 -21.63 35.05
N SER A 74 13.72 -21.61 34.03
CA SER A 74 12.85 -20.46 33.71
C SER A 74 11.60 -20.95 32.98
N PRO A 75 10.60 -21.49 33.72
CA PRO A 75 9.36 -21.96 33.11
C PRO A 75 8.68 -20.80 32.40
N ALA A 76 8.13 -21.06 31.21
CA ALA A 76 7.31 -20.08 30.51
C ALA A 76 6.17 -19.60 31.45
N PRO A 77 5.83 -18.31 31.44
CA PRO A 77 4.83 -17.77 32.36
C PRO A 77 3.44 -18.35 32.05
N ALA A 78 2.64 -18.65 33.07
CA ALA A 78 1.31 -19.21 32.90
C ALA A 78 0.38 -18.29 32.09
N CYS A 79 -0.57 -18.89 31.38
CA CYS A 79 -1.57 -18.13 30.63
C CYS A 79 -2.49 -17.34 31.57
N THR A 80 -2.54 -16.02 31.41
CA THR A 80 -3.56 -15.18 32.04
C THR A 80 -4.86 -15.22 31.25
N VAL A 81 -4.76 -15.20 29.92
CA VAL A 81 -5.90 -15.29 29.00
C VAL A 81 -5.59 -16.29 27.89
N THR A 82 -6.55 -17.15 27.56
CA THR A 82 -6.43 -18.10 26.46
C THR A 82 -7.38 -17.75 25.33
N HIS A 83 -6.84 -17.63 24.12
CA HIS A 83 -7.58 -17.36 22.90
C HIS A 83 -7.78 -18.63 22.09
N ARG A 84 -8.94 -18.75 21.45
CA ARG A 84 -9.27 -19.88 20.56
C ARG A 84 -9.00 -19.57 19.09
N VAL A 85 -8.78 -18.31 18.76
CA VAL A 85 -8.41 -17.82 17.43
C VAL A 85 -6.90 -17.63 17.31
N PRO A 86 -6.32 -17.65 16.09
CA PRO A 86 -4.93 -17.24 15.87
C PRO A 86 -4.71 -15.75 16.17
N ALA A 87 -3.44 -15.35 16.33
CA ALA A 87 -3.05 -13.95 16.40
C ALA A 87 -2.05 -13.53 15.31
N ILE A 88 -2.03 -12.25 14.99
CA ILE A 88 -1.00 -11.61 14.16
C ILE A 88 -0.44 -10.42 14.94
N VAL A 89 0.87 -10.42 15.17
CA VAL A 89 1.60 -9.30 15.77
C VAL A 89 2.04 -8.35 14.66
N ILE A 90 1.60 -7.10 14.73
CA ILE A 90 1.87 -6.06 13.74
C ILE A 90 2.48 -4.82 14.38
N GLY A 91 3.40 -4.16 13.67
CA GLY A 91 3.92 -2.86 14.05
C GLY A 91 3.15 -1.76 13.32
N LEU A 92 2.53 -0.84 14.06
CA LEU A 92 1.85 0.31 13.47
C LEU A 92 2.74 1.54 13.70
N GLY A 93 3.56 1.98 12.77
CA GLY A 93 4.40 3.17 12.97
C GLY A 93 5.35 3.36 11.79
N GLY A 94 6.60 3.78 12.01
CA GLY A 94 7.55 3.91 10.92
C GLY A 94 7.10 4.93 9.88
N HIS A 95 6.82 4.48 8.65
CA HIS A 95 6.35 5.35 7.56
C HIS A 95 4.83 5.53 7.50
N LEU A 96 4.06 4.85 8.36
CA LEU A 96 2.61 5.07 8.42
C LEU A 96 2.29 6.55 8.69
N GLY A 97 1.21 7.01 8.07
CA GLY A 97 0.85 8.42 8.01
C GLY A 97 1.15 9.03 6.64
N ASN A 98 2.10 8.46 5.90
CA ASN A 98 2.16 8.63 4.46
C ASN A 98 1.13 7.68 3.80
N TYR A 99 0.28 8.22 2.94
CA TYR A 99 -0.85 7.47 2.37
C TYR A 99 -0.43 6.28 1.50
N PHE A 100 0.72 6.33 0.84
CA PHE A 100 1.26 5.18 0.11
C PHE A 100 1.64 4.06 1.09
N HIS A 101 2.42 4.40 2.12
CA HIS A 101 2.88 3.44 3.13
C HIS A 101 1.75 2.87 3.99
N ASP A 102 0.70 3.66 4.25
CA ASP A 102 -0.52 3.13 4.88
C ASP A 102 -1.04 1.91 4.12
N PHE A 103 -1.00 1.93 2.79
CA PHE A 103 -1.44 0.82 1.95
C PHE A 103 -0.36 -0.23 1.76
N SER A 104 0.82 0.17 1.28
CA SER A 104 1.89 -0.76 0.89
C SER A 104 2.49 -1.51 2.07
N ASP A 105 2.65 -0.85 3.21
CA ASP A 105 3.39 -1.40 4.35
C ASP A 105 2.45 -1.96 5.43
N ALA A 106 1.16 -1.58 5.43
CA ALA A 106 0.19 -2.06 6.41
C ALA A 106 -1.04 -2.72 5.78
N LEU A 107 -1.91 -1.99 5.07
CA LEU A 107 -3.22 -2.55 4.68
C LEU A 107 -3.13 -3.75 3.74
N VAL A 108 -2.25 -3.72 2.73
CA VAL A 108 -2.08 -4.82 1.77
C VAL A 108 -1.47 -6.06 2.47
N PRO A 109 -0.31 -5.97 3.17
CA PRO A 109 0.23 -7.11 3.90
C PRO A 109 -0.70 -7.65 5.00
N LEU A 110 -1.42 -6.77 5.71
CA LEU A 110 -2.37 -7.17 6.73
C LEU A 110 -3.58 -7.90 6.13
N PHE A 111 -4.09 -7.45 4.99
CA PHE A 111 -5.12 -8.16 4.24
C PHE A 111 -4.63 -9.58 3.89
N VAL A 112 -3.44 -9.72 3.34
CA VAL A 112 -2.85 -11.03 2.99
C VAL A 112 -2.71 -11.93 4.23
N ALA A 113 -2.20 -11.39 5.34
CA ALA A 113 -1.96 -12.17 6.56
C ALA A 113 -3.25 -12.63 7.26
N SER A 114 -4.32 -11.82 7.19
CA SER A 114 -5.56 -12.05 7.94
C SER A 114 -6.67 -12.74 7.14
N ARG A 115 -6.71 -12.59 5.81
CA ARG A 115 -7.88 -12.99 5.00
C ARG A 115 -8.22 -14.48 5.12
N ARG A 116 -7.21 -15.34 5.27
CA ARG A 116 -7.38 -16.79 5.46
C ARG A 116 -8.20 -17.18 6.69
N TYR A 117 -8.36 -16.27 7.65
CA TYR A 117 -9.08 -16.53 8.90
C TYR A 117 -10.53 -16.01 8.88
N GLY A 118 -10.99 -15.36 7.82
CA GLY A 118 -12.39 -14.91 7.71
C GLY A 118 -12.84 -13.96 8.84
N GLY A 119 -11.91 -13.20 9.41
CA GLY A 119 -12.15 -12.32 10.57
C GLY A 119 -11.93 -12.97 11.94
N GLU A 120 -11.76 -14.30 12.01
CA GLU A 120 -11.45 -15.02 13.25
C GLU A 120 -9.95 -14.96 13.58
N VAL A 121 -9.43 -13.76 13.82
CA VAL A 121 -8.01 -13.54 14.14
C VAL A 121 -7.84 -12.34 15.06
N GLN A 122 -7.06 -12.48 16.12
CA GLN A 122 -6.72 -11.39 17.02
C GLN A 122 -5.54 -10.59 16.45
N LEU A 123 -5.68 -9.26 16.35
CA LEU A 123 -4.56 -8.39 16.02
C LEU A 123 -3.91 -7.88 17.30
N LEU A 124 -2.58 -7.99 17.38
CA LEU A 124 -1.75 -7.50 18.47
C LEU A 124 -0.84 -6.41 17.91
N ALA A 125 -1.12 -5.15 18.21
CA ALA A 125 -0.41 -4.01 17.66
C ALA A 125 0.69 -3.53 18.60
N SER A 126 1.95 -3.54 18.15
CA SER A 126 3.05 -2.83 18.79
C SER A 126 3.24 -1.46 18.14
N ASN A 127 3.74 -0.52 18.93
CA ASN A 127 3.84 0.91 18.66
C ASN A 127 2.50 1.53 18.22
N ILE A 128 1.39 1.08 18.81
CA ILE A 128 0.04 1.36 18.28
C ILE A 128 -0.17 2.85 17.96
N GLN A 129 -0.79 3.12 16.81
CA GLN A 129 -1.16 4.47 16.37
C GLN A 129 -2.68 4.58 16.35
N PRO A 130 -3.33 5.08 17.42
CA PRO A 130 -4.78 5.14 17.52
C PRO A 130 -5.43 5.92 16.36
N TRP A 131 -4.78 6.99 15.89
CA TRP A 131 -5.25 7.78 14.75
C TRP A 131 -5.29 6.96 13.46
N TRP A 132 -4.36 6.02 13.27
CA TRP A 132 -4.31 5.15 12.09
C TRP A 132 -5.45 4.13 12.12
N LEU A 133 -5.69 3.52 13.28
CA LEU A 133 -6.84 2.61 13.48
C LEU A 133 -8.16 3.34 13.28
N GLY A 134 -8.30 4.58 13.76
CA GLY A 134 -9.48 5.40 13.52
C GLY A 134 -9.68 5.75 12.04
N LYS A 135 -8.60 6.10 11.32
CA LYS A 135 -8.64 6.42 9.89
C LYS A 135 -9.09 5.21 9.04
N TYR A 136 -8.62 4.01 9.37
CA TYR A 136 -8.88 2.78 8.62
C TYR A 136 -9.83 1.80 9.32
N GLU A 137 -10.63 2.30 10.26
CA GLU A 137 -11.51 1.47 11.11
C GLU A 137 -12.39 0.51 10.28
N ALA A 138 -12.99 1.01 9.21
CA ALA A 138 -13.85 0.21 8.34
C ALA A 138 -13.13 -0.99 7.72
N VAL A 139 -11.85 -0.83 7.36
CA VAL A 139 -11.02 -1.93 6.84
C VAL A 139 -10.64 -2.87 7.96
N VAL A 140 -10.13 -2.35 9.08
CA VAL A 140 -9.67 -3.18 10.21
C VAL A 140 -10.81 -4.06 10.74
N ARG A 141 -12.02 -3.51 10.94
CA ARG A 141 -13.22 -4.26 11.36
C ARG A 141 -13.69 -5.33 10.37
N ARG A 142 -13.24 -5.28 9.12
CA ARG A 142 -13.50 -6.30 8.11
C ARG A 142 -12.40 -7.37 8.04
N LEU A 143 -11.22 -7.09 8.60
CA LEU A 143 -10.09 -8.02 8.69
C LEU A 143 -10.11 -8.83 9.98
N THR A 144 -10.67 -8.28 11.07
CA THR A 144 -10.86 -8.96 12.35
C THR A 144 -12.22 -8.64 12.97
N LYS A 145 -12.82 -9.62 13.65
CA LYS A 145 -14.05 -9.47 14.45
C LYS A 145 -13.78 -9.00 15.89
N TYR A 146 -12.50 -8.90 16.27
CA TYR A 146 -12.05 -8.57 17.62
C TYR A 146 -11.43 -7.17 17.65
N ASP A 147 -11.44 -6.54 18.82
CA ASP A 147 -10.74 -5.26 19.01
C ASP A 147 -9.23 -5.48 18.88
N VAL A 148 -8.53 -4.52 18.28
CA VAL A 148 -7.07 -4.55 18.18
C VAL A 148 -6.48 -4.30 19.56
N LEU A 149 -5.63 -5.21 20.03
CA LEU A 149 -4.99 -5.10 21.34
C LEU A 149 -3.71 -4.28 21.22
N ASP A 150 -3.53 -3.31 22.12
CA ASP A 150 -2.27 -2.60 22.29
C ASP A 150 -1.29 -3.50 23.03
N LEU A 151 -0.35 -4.07 22.28
CA LEU A 151 0.62 -5.01 22.81
C LEU A 151 1.59 -4.33 23.79
N ASP A 152 1.93 -3.05 23.59
CA ASP A 152 2.95 -2.39 24.40
C ASP A 152 2.45 -2.07 25.82
N HIS A 153 1.13 -2.01 26.01
CA HIS A 153 0.46 -1.76 27.28
C HIS A 153 -0.38 -2.94 27.79
N ASP A 154 -0.12 -4.15 27.29
CA ASP A 154 -0.79 -5.39 27.70
C ASP A 154 0.04 -6.15 28.73
N ASP A 155 -0.40 -6.13 29.99
CA ASP A 155 0.24 -6.82 31.12
C ASP A 155 -0.13 -8.31 31.21
N GLN A 156 -1.01 -8.78 30.32
CA GLN A 156 -1.50 -10.15 30.32
C GLN A 156 -0.59 -11.08 29.51
N ILE A 157 -0.39 -12.30 30.01
CA ILE A 157 0.17 -13.39 29.22
C ILE A 157 -0.97 -14.02 28.42
N ARG A 158 -0.98 -13.75 27.12
CA ARG A 158 -2.01 -14.28 26.22
C ARG A 158 -1.51 -15.52 25.50
N CYS A 159 -2.32 -16.56 25.54
CA CYS A 159 -1.98 -17.84 24.94
C CYS A 159 -2.81 -18.13 23.71
N PHE A 160 -2.15 -18.61 22.66
CA PHE A 160 -2.72 -18.89 21.35
C PHE A 160 -2.23 -20.25 20.87
N ARG A 161 -2.99 -20.87 19.96
CA ARG A 161 -2.50 -22.04 19.21
C ARG A 161 -1.59 -21.68 18.04
N ARG A 162 -1.73 -20.46 17.52
CA ARG A 162 -0.96 -19.96 16.39
C ARG A 162 -0.78 -18.45 16.49
N VAL A 163 0.45 -17.99 16.31
CA VAL A 163 0.81 -16.57 16.23
C VAL A 163 1.69 -16.36 15.00
N THR A 164 1.36 -15.38 14.17
CA THR A 164 2.26 -14.87 13.13
C THR A 164 2.87 -13.57 13.63
N VAL A 165 4.20 -13.43 13.57
CA VAL A 165 4.92 -12.22 13.98
C VAL A 165 5.44 -11.50 12.74
N GLY A 166 4.99 -10.26 12.57
CA GLY A 166 5.31 -9.39 11.44
C GLY A 166 4.39 -9.56 10.23
N LEU A 167 4.52 -8.60 9.32
CA LEU A 167 3.79 -8.55 8.06
C LEU A 167 4.74 -8.88 6.91
N ASN A 168 4.29 -9.71 5.98
CA ASN A 168 5.09 -10.08 4.83
C ASN A 168 4.77 -9.19 3.64
N MET A 169 5.73 -8.41 3.18
CA MET A 169 5.64 -7.67 1.92
C MET A 169 6.47 -8.38 0.84
N HIS A 170 5.82 -8.78 -0.25
CA HIS A 170 6.46 -9.48 -1.36
C HIS A 170 6.89 -8.53 -2.48
N ARG A 171 6.06 -7.52 -2.76
CA ARG A 171 6.27 -6.45 -3.74
C ARG A 171 5.69 -5.16 -3.17
N GLU A 172 6.17 -4.01 -3.64
CA GLU A 172 5.68 -2.71 -3.18
C GLU A 172 4.25 -2.48 -3.66
N PHE A 173 3.33 -2.22 -2.72
CA PHE A 173 1.92 -1.96 -3.00
C PHE A 173 1.22 -3.02 -3.85
N ASP A 174 1.66 -4.27 -3.75
CA ASP A 174 1.19 -5.37 -4.62
C ASP A 174 1.15 -6.70 -3.87
N ILE A 175 0.48 -7.69 -4.46
CA ILE A 175 0.37 -9.06 -3.95
C ILE A 175 0.90 -10.01 -5.03
N VAL A 176 1.79 -10.93 -4.63
CA VAL A 176 2.25 -12.03 -5.47
C VAL A 176 1.44 -13.28 -5.10
N PRO A 177 0.49 -13.74 -5.92
CA PRO A 177 -0.40 -14.83 -5.56
C PRO A 177 0.30 -16.11 -5.12
N GLU A 178 1.45 -16.43 -5.73
CA GLU A 178 2.24 -17.64 -5.48
C GLU A 178 2.94 -17.61 -4.12
N LEU A 179 3.08 -16.43 -3.50
CA LEU A 179 3.77 -16.25 -2.22
C LEU A 179 2.80 -16.06 -1.05
N VAL A 180 1.49 -15.97 -1.32
CA VAL A 180 0.45 -15.82 -0.30
C VAL A 180 0.40 -17.07 0.60
N PRO A 181 0.37 -16.91 1.93
CA PRO A 181 0.34 -18.05 2.85
C PRO A 181 -1.04 -18.71 2.90
N GLY A 182 -1.08 -20.03 2.72
CA GLY A 182 -2.30 -20.85 2.78
C GLY A 182 -2.62 -21.48 1.41
N ASP A 183 -3.81 -22.07 1.29
CA ASP A 183 -4.20 -22.82 0.08
C ASP A 183 -4.99 -21.96 -0.93
N VAL A 184 -5.46 -20.77 -0.50
CA VAL A 184 -6.23 -19.86 -1.34
C VAL A 184 -5.34 -18.71 -1.78
N PRO A 185 -5.00 -18.61 -3.09
CA PRO A 185 -4.21 -17.49 -3.59
C PRO A 185 -5.00 -16.18 -3.45
N LEU A 186 -4.29 -15.10 -3.17
CA LEU A 186 -4.83 -13.74 -3.16
C LEU A 186 -4.08 -12.88 -4.18
N SER A 187 -4.76 -11.91 -4.76
CA SER A 187 -4.19 -10.94 -5.69
C SER A 187 -4.61 -9.51 -5.34
N MET A 188 -4.03 -8.52 -6.03
CA MET A 188 -4.47 -7.13 -5.90
C MET A 188 -5.92 -6.91 -6.35
N ALA A 189 -6.41 -7.70 -7.29
CA ALA A 189 -7.84 -7.72 -7.62
C ALA A 189 -8.71 -8.17 -6.42
N ASN A 190 -8.25 -9.12 -5.60
CA ASN A 190 -8.98 -9.49 -4.38
C ASN A 190 -8.94 -8.39 -3.32
N PHE A 191 -7.80 -7.71 -3.16
CA PHE A 191 -7.68 -6.58 -2.22
C PHE A 191 -8.59 -5.41 -2.62
N THR A 192 -8.60 -5.02 -3.90
CA THR A 192 -9.49 -3.95 -4.38
C THR A 192 -10.96 -4.35 -4.30
N ALA A 193 -11.32 -5.61 -4.60
CA ALA A 193 -12.68 -6.12 -4.36
C ALA A 193 -13.08 -6.01 -2.87
N PHE A 194 -12.18 -6.36 -1.96
CA PHE A 194 -12.40 -6.21 -0.52
C PHE A 194 -12.63 -4.74 -0.11
N LEU A 195 -11.85 -3.79 -0.64
CA LEU A 195 -12.07 -2.36 -0.38
C LEU A 195 -13.41 -1.88 -0.93
N ARG A 196 -13.79 -2.34 -2.13
CA ARG A 196 -15.06 -2.01 -2.76
C ARG A 196 -16.26 -2.47 -1.94
N GLU A 197 -16.22 -3.69 -1.41
CA GLU A 197 -17.24 -4.18 -0.47
C GLU A 197 -17.27 -3.36 0.82
N THR A 198 -16.09 -3.14 1.42
CA THR A 198 -15.93 -2.44 2.70
C THR A 198 -16.50 -1.02 2.65
N TYR A 199 -16.29 -0.30 1.56
CA TYR A 199 -16.79 1.06 1.38
C TYR A 199 -18.11 1.14 0.58
N SER A 200 -18.67 -0.01 0.18
CA SER A 200 -19.90 -0.11 -0.62
C SER A 200 -19.84 0.71 -1.92
N LEU A 201 -18.73 0.57 -2.66
CA LEU A 201 -18.47 1.36 -3.86
C LEU A 201 -19.40 0.97 -5.02
N PRO A 202 -20.19 1.91 -5.57
CA PRO A 202 -21.32 1.57 -6.45
C PRO A 202 -20.92 1.20 -7.88
N ARG A 203 -19.79 1.73 -8.41
CA ARG A 203 -19.42 1.51 -9.81
C ARG A 203 -18.51 0.31 -9.95
N ALA A 204 -18.94 -0.71 -10.69
CA ALA A 204 -18.17 -1.92 -10.98
C ALA A 204 -17.32 -1.86 -12.26
N ALA A 205 -17.53 -0.83 -13.10
CA ALA A 205 -16.79 -0.62 -14.35
C ALA A 205 -16.75 0.89 -14.69
N PRO A 206 -15.75 1.35 -15.47
CA PRO A 206 -15.75 2.68 -16.04
C PRO A 206 -16.90 2.85 -17.06
N ILE A 207 -17.06 4.07 -17.58
CA ILE A 207 -18.05 4.36 -18.61
C ILE A 207 -17.77 3.55 -19.89
N ARG A 208 -18.83 2.99 -20.49
CA ARG A 208 -18.76 2.39 -21.83
C ARG A 208 -19.10 3.43 -22.89
N LEU A 209 -18.15 3.71 -23.79
CA LEU A 209 -18.35 4.64 -24.89
C LEU A 209 -18.74 3.85 -26.15
N THR A 210 -20.02 3.86 -26.53
CA THR A 210 -20.50 3.17 -27.74
C THR A 210 -19.88 3.76 -29.01
N LYS A 211 -19.18 2.95 -29.81
CA LYS A 211 -18.77 3.31 -31.18
C LYS A 211 -20.01 3.40 -32.07
N GLY A 212 -20.27 4.56 -32.68
CA GLY A 212 -21.12 4.67 -33.88
C GLY A 212 -22.58 5.13 -33.72
N SER A 213 -23.11 5.36 -32.51
CA SER A 213 -24.46 5.91 -32.37
C SER A 213 -24.42 7.44 -32.17
N SER A 214 -24.89 8.18 -33.18
CA SER A 214 -25.39 9.54 -32.97
C SER A 214 -26.41 9.50 -31.84
N PRO A 215 -26.30 10.35 -30.80
CA PRO A 215 -27.31 10.37 -29.75
C PRO A 215 -28.64 10.83 -30.36
N PRO A 216 -29.79 10.32 -29.88
CA PRO A 216 -31.01 11.10 -30.00
C PRO A 216 -30.75 12.47 -29.37
N VAL A 217 -31.28 13.51 -30.01
CA VAL A 217 -30.99 14.95 -29.81
C VAL A 217 -31.09 15.41 -28.34
N ASP A 218 -31.70 14.61 -27.46
CA ASP A 218 -32.00 14.94 -26.06
C ASP A 218 -31.12 14.25 -24.99
N LYS A 219 -30.13 13.42 -25.35
CA LYS A 219 -29.16 12.86 -24.36
C LYS A 219 -27.76 13.43 -24.58
N LYS A 220 -27.35 14.39 -23.73
CA LYS A 220 -25.96 14.85 -23.63
C LYS A 220 -25.03 13.61 -23.60
N LYS A 221 -24.11 13.50 -24.57
CA LYS A 221 -23.06 12.47 -24.56
C LYS A 221 -22.34 12.53 -23.21
N LYS A 222 -22.49 11.51 -22.36
CA LYS A 222 -21.73 11.44 -21.11
C LYS A 222 -20.25 11.31 -21.47
N LYS A 223 -19.45 12.29 -21.05
CA LYS A 223 -17.99 12.26 -21.21
C LYS A 223 -17.38 11.40 -20.10
N PRO A 224 -16.28 10.68 -20.37
CA PRO A 224 -15.51 10.04 -19.31
C PRO A 224 -14.95 11.09 -18.34
N ARG A 225 -15.02 10.79 -17.04
CA ARG A 225 -14.59 11.72 -15.99
C ARG A 225 -13.13 11.45 -15.63
N LEU A 226 -12.32 12.49 -15.66
CA LEU A 226 -10.90 12.46 -15.31
C LEU A 226 -10.68 13.25 -14.02
N MET A 227 -10.14 12.58 -13.00
CA MET A 227 -9.69 13.21 -11.78
C MET A 227 -8.23 13.62 -11.95
N LEU A 228 -7.96 14.93 -11.92
CA LEU A 228 -6.61 15.48 -11.92
C LEU A 228 -6.18 15.74 -10.48
N LEU A 229 -5.20 15.00 -9.99
CA LEU A 229 -4.58 15.22 -8.70
C LEU A 229 -3.64 16.41 -8.77
N ASP A 230 -4.06 17.53 -8.18
CA ASP A 230 -3.26 18.73 -8.04
C ASP A 230 -2.76 18.86 -6.59
N ARG A 231 -1.47 19.11 -6.42
CA ARG A 231 -0.79 19.05 -5.11
C ARG A 231 -0.41 20.44 -4.64
N GLY A 232 -0.58 20.71 -3.34
CA GLY A 232 -0.24 22.01 -2.74
C GLY A 232 1.23 22.24 -2.38
N HIS A 233 2.05 21.19 -2.24
CA HIS A 233 3.39 21.28 -1.63
C HIS A 233 4.54 21.04 -2.61
N TYR A 234 4.85 19.78 -2.89
CA TYR A 234 5.98 19.35 -3.73
C TYR A 234 5.50 18.55 -4.94
N ARG A 235 6.30 18.50 -6.02
CA ARG A 235 5.92 17.87 -7.31
C ARG A 235 4.61 18.42 -7.87
N LYS A 236 4.45 19.74 -7.81
CA LYS A 236 3.25 20.44 -8.27
C LYS A 236 3.21 20.50 -9.79
N LEU A 237 2.01 20.54 -10.35
CA LEU A 237 1.80 20.89 -11.75
C LEU A 237 1.73 22.42 -11.85
N VAL A 238 2.63 23.04 -12.60
CA VAL A 238 2.68 24.52 -12.69
C VAL A 238 1.82 25.09 -13.82
N ASN A 239 1.23 24.22 -14.65
CA ASN A 239 0.39 24.59 -15.78
C ASN A 239 -0.94 23.81 -15.85
N VAL A 240 -1.57 23.60 -14.68
CA VAL A 240 -2.87 22.92 -14.55
C VAL A 240 -3.93 23.42 -15.56
N PRO A 241 -4.13 24.73 -15.81
CA PRO A 241 -5.12 25.20 -16.78
C PRO A 241 -4.90 24.66 -18.20
N GLU A 242 -3.65 24.50 -18.63
CA GLU A 242 -3.30 23.98 -19.96
C GLU A 242 -3.59 22.47 -20.03
N ILE A 243 -3.25 21.73 -18.98
CA ILE A 243 -3.52 20.29 -18.86
C ILE A 243 -5.02 20.02 -18.89
N VAL A 244 -5.80 20.80 -18.14
CA VAL A 244 -7.28 20.72 -18.13
C VAL A 244 -7.83 20.95 -19.53
N LYS A 245 -7.42 22.04 -20.18
CA LYS A 245 -7.85 22.36 -21.55
C LYS A 245 -7.50 21.25 -22.55
N ALA A 246 -6.31 20.66 -22.43
CA ALA A 246 -5.88 19.54 -23.27
C ALA A 246 -6.74 18.29 -23.05
N ALA A 247 -7.03 17.92 -21.80
CA ALA A 247 -7.87 16.79 -21.46
C ALA A 247 -9.35 17.00 -21.87
N GLU A 248 -9.90 18.21 -21.70
CA GLU A 248 -11.23 18.54 -22.17
C GLU A 248 -11.35 18.49 -23.70
N LYS A 249 -10.31 18.98 -24.40
CA LYS A 249 -10.19 18.89 -25.87
C LYS A 249 -10.09 17.43 -26.32
N ALA A 250 -9.40 16.57 -25.56
CA ALA A 250 -9.34 15.14 -25.82
C ALA A 250 -10.71 14.47 -25.63
N GLY A 251 -11.59 15.02 -24.79
CA GLY A 251 -12.98 14.59 -24.65
C GLY A 251 -13.37 14.19 -23.23
N PHE A 252 -12.54 14.48 -22.23
CA PHE A 252 -12.84 14.21 -20.82
C PHE A 252 -13.68 15.33 -20.19
N GLU A 253 -14.40 15.00 -19.12
CA GLU A 253 -14.86 15.95 -18.10
C GLU A 253 -13.84 15.94 -16.97
N VAL A 254 -13.16 17.07 -16.74
CA VAL A 254 -12.03 17.11 -15.78
C VAL A 254 -12.50 17.67 -14.44
N VAL A 255 -12.11 17.02 -13.35
CA VAL A 255 -12.26 17.52 -11.99
C VAL A 255 -10.89 17.58 -11.33
N ILE A 256 -10.51 18.76 -10.86
CA ILE A 256 -9.29 18.95 -10.07
C ILE A 256 -9.58 18.51 -8.64
N ALA A 257 -8.67 17.74 -8.06
CA ALA A 257 -8.77 17.29 -6.69
C ALA A 257 -7.43 17.39 -5.98
N ASP A 258 -7.49 17.83 -4.72
CA ASP A 258 -6.40 17.71 -3.76
C ASP A 258 -6.92 16.84 -2.61
N PRO A 259 -6.68 15.51 -2.64
CA PRO A 259 -7.12 14.61 -1.59
C PRO A 259 -6.40 14.94 -0.27
N ARG A 260 -7.03 15.79 0.53
CA ARG A 260 -6.49 16.15 1.84
C ARG A 260 -6.51 14.95 2.79
N PHE A 261 -5.47 14.84 3.62
CA PHE A 261 -5.28 13.77 4.61
C PHE A 261 -6.41 13.62 5.64
N ASN A 262 -7.23 14.66 5.84
CA ASN A 262 -8.30 14.70 6.84
C ASN A 262 -9.68 14.27 6.31
N VAL A 263 -9.81 13.91 5.03
CA VAL A 263 -11.06 13.39 4.49
C VAL A 263 -11.26 11.95 4.95
N ARG A 264 -12.50 11.59 5.33
CA ARG A 264 -12.83 10.20 5.70
C ARG A 264 -12.55 9.29 4.49
N VAL A 265 -11.85 8.17 4.71
CA VAL A 265 -11.43 7.27 3.62
C VAL A 265 -12.63 6.80 2.79
N LYS A 266 -13.78 6.56 3.42
CA LYS A 266 -15.03 6.20 2.71
C LYS A 266 -15.48 7.27 1.71
N GLU A 267 -15.45 8.55 2.10
CA GLU A 267 -15.87 9.65 1.22
C GLU A 267 -14.91 9.81 0.05
N LEU A 268 -13.61 9.72 0.32
CA LEU A 268 -12.57 9.74 -0.70
C LEU A 268 -12.74 8.57 -1.67
N ALA A 269 -12.93 7.35 -1.16
CA ALA A 269 -13.15 6.16 -1.97
C ALA A 269 -14.40 6.28 -2.86
N MET A 270 -15.52 6.77 -2.32
CA MET A 270 -16.75 7.02 -3.11
C MET A 270 -16.52 8.07 -4.19
N SER A 271 -15.79 9.14 -3.88
CA SER A 271 -15.44 10.19 -4.84
C SER A 271 -14.59 9.62 -5.97
N VAL A 272 -13.48 8.95 -5.65
CA VAL A 272 -12.57 8.35 -6.65
C VAL A 272 -13.28 7.31 -7.51
N ASN A 273 -14.13 6.47 -6.91
CA ASN A 273 -14.89 5.46 -7.64
C ASN A 273 -15.82 6.05 -8.73
N SER A 274 -16.17 7.33 -8.62
CA SER A 274 -16.99 8.06 -9.59
C SER A 274 -16.25 8.49 -10.87
N PHE A 275 -14.93 8.25 -10.97
CA PHE A 275 -14.09 8.60 -12.11
C PHE A 275 -13.73 7.42 -13.00
N ASP A 276 -13.34 7.71 -14.23
CA ASP A 276 -12.89 6.74 -15.24
C ASP A 276 -11.37 6.80 -15.47
N VAL A 277 -10.76 7.94 -15.14
CA VAL A 277 -9.33 8.20 -15.24
C VAL A 277 -8.84 8.91 -13.98
N LEU A 278 -7.72 8.47 -13.41
CA LEU A 278 -6.95 9.18 -12.40
C LEU A 278 -5.63 9.65 -13.01
N LEU A 279 -5.38 10.95 -12.98
CA LEU A 279 -4.16 11.57 -13.51
C LEU A 279 -3.43 12.28 -12.37
N GLY A 280 -2.13 12.03 -12.21
CA GLY A 280 -1.33 12.77 -11.24
C GLY A 280 0.16 12.56 -11.40
N VAL A 281 0.95 13.47 -10.82
CA VAL A 281 2.39 13.30 -10.68
C VAL A 281 2.68 12.19 -9.67
N HIS A 282 3.72 11.41 -9.93
CA HIS A 282 4.19 10.30 -9.08
C HIS A 282 4.17 10.65 -7.58
N GLY A 283 3.70 9.71 -6.75
CA GLY A 283 3.68 9.78 -5.29
C GLY A 283 2.32 9.40 -4.68
N ALA A 284 2.21 9.53 -3.36
CA ALA A 284 1.15 8.91 -2.55
C ALA A 284 -0.30 9.19 -2.97
N GLY A 285 -0.59 10.32 -3.62
CA GLY A 285 -1.95 10.58 -4.14
C GLY A 285 -2.45 9.52 -5.13
N LEU A 286 -1.55 8.88 -5.89
CA LEU A 286 -1.90 7.84 -6.86
C LEU A 286 -2.36 6.53 -6.22
N THR A 287 -2.12 6.31 -4.92
CA THR A 287 -2.64 5.16 -4.16
C THR A 287 -4.17 5.09 -4.21
N ASN A 288 -4.84 6.23 -4.43
CA ASN A 288 -6.28 6.28 -4.66
C ASN A 288 -6.75 5.44 -5.87
N ALA A 289 -5.87 5.03 -6.78
CA ALA A 289 -6.17 4.10 -7.85
C ALA A 289 -6.86 2.82 -7.35
N ALA A 290 -6.59 2.36 -6.12
CA ALA A 290 -7.24 1.20 -5.51
C ALA A 290 -8.77 1.32 -5.36
N PHE A 291 -9.33 2.53 -5.48
CA PHE A 291 -10.78 2.77 -5.43
C PHE A 291 -11.44 2.97 -6.79
N LEU A 292 -10.66 3.04 -7.86
CA LEU A 292 -11.20 3.10 -9.22
C LEU A 292 -11.97 1.81 -9.55
N PRO A 293 -12.99 1.88 -10.42
CA PRO A 293 -13.58 0.66 -10.96
C PRO A 293 -12.56 -0.12 -11.81
N PRO A 294 -12.53 -1.46 -11.76
CA PRO A 294 -11.72 -2.28 -12.66
C PRO A 294 -11.94 -1.87 -14.12
N GLY A 295 -10.85 -1.81 -14.89
CA GLY A 295 -10.83 -1.30 -16.27
C GLY A 295 -10.58 0.21 -16.38
N ALA A 296 -10.70 1.00 -15.31
CA ALA A 296 -10.35 2.42 -15.35
C ALA A 296 -8.87 2.66 -15.68
N VAL A 297 -8.51 3.91 -15.98
CA VAL A 297 -7.16 4.29 -16.39
C VAL A 297 -6.44 5.05 -15.26
N VAL A 298 -5.18 4.72 -15.02
CA VAL A 298 -4.26 5.51 -14.20
C VAL A 298 -3.21 6.10 -15.12
N ILE A 299 -3.11 7.43 -15.17
CA ILE A 299 -2.07 8.14 -15.88
C ILE A 299 -1.10 8.71 -14.85
N GLN A 300 0.14 8.21 -14.87
CA GLN A 300 1.20 8.68 -14.00
C GLN A 300 2.15 9.61 -14.75
N VAL A 301 2.27 10.85 -14.28
CA VAL A 301 3.33 11.75 -14.72
C VAL A 301 4.58 11.45 -13.88
N VAL A 302 5.61 10.89 -14.52
CA VAL A 302 6.86 10.51 -13.88
C VAL A 302 7.83 11.71 -13.94
N PRO A 303 8.27 12.24 -12.78
CA PRO A 303 9.21 13.35 -12.75
C PRO A 303 10.54 13.01 -13.41
N TYR A 304 11.26 14.05 -13.85
CA TYR A 304 12.60 13.89 -14.41
C TYR A 304 13.54 13.27 -13.37
N GLY A 305 14.60 12.61 -13.84
CA GLY A 305 15.64 12.05 -12.98
C GLY A 305 15.69 10.52 -12.94
N LYS A 306 15.28 9.84 -14.02
CA LYS A 306 15.31 8.37 -14.16
C LYS A 306 14.50 7.62 -13.09
N LEU A 307 13.28 8.10 -12.84
CA LEU A 307 12.39 7.54 -11.84
C LEU A 307 11.46 6.45 -12.39
N GLU A 308 11.54 6.13 -13.69
CA GLU A 308 10.66 5.17 -14.36
C GLU A 308 10.65 3.78 -13.71
N PRO A 309 11.79 3.18 -13.32
CA PRO A 309 11.77 1.88 -12.67
C PRO A 309 11.03 1.89 -11.32
N MET A 310 11.11 3.00 -10.58
CA MET A 310 10.38 3.17 -9.32
C MET A 310 8.89 3.39 -9.58
N ALA A 311 8.55 4.25 -10.53
CA ALA A 311 7.16 4.47 -10.93
C ALA A 311 6.47 3.17 -11.36
N GLN A 312 7.16 2.34 -12.14
CA GLN A 312 6.67 1.03 -12.55
C GLN A 312 6.42 0.11 -11.34
N ARG A 313 7.38 -0.03 -10.42
CA ARG A 313 7.22 -0.91 -9.25
C ARG A 313 6.15 -0.43 -8.27
N GLU A 314 6.04 0.87 -8.04
CA GLU A 314 5.13 1.43 -7.04
C GLU A 314 3.68 1.59 -7.54
N PHE A 315 3.48 1.80 -8.85
CA PHE A 315 2.15 2.08 -9.41
C PHE A 315 1.86 1.40 -10.73
N GLY A 316 2.87 1.14 -11.57
CA GLY A 316 2.68 0.46 -12.85
C GLY A 316 2.20 -0.99 -12.70
N ASP A 317 3.01 -1.82 -12.06
CA ASP A 317 2.70 -3.24 -11.79
C ASP A 317 1.45 -3.36 -10.90
N PRO A 318 1.32 -2.62 -9.77
CA PRO A 318 0.13 -2.67 -8.95
C PRO A 318 -1.16 -2.29 -9.69
N ALA A 319 -1.14 -1.24 -10.52
CA ALA A 319 -2.34 -0.84 -11.26
C ALA A 319 -2.76 -1.93 -12.26
N ALA A 320 -1.81 -2.59 -12.93
CA ALA A 320 -2.10 -3.72 -13.80
C ALA A 320 -2.71 -4.89 -13.00
N ASP A 321 -2.14 -5.25 -11.85
CA ASP A 321 -2.60 -6.35 -11.00
C ASP A 321 -3.95 -6.04 -10.29
N MET A 322 -4.32 -4.75 -10.18
CA MET A 322 -5.67 -4.29 -9.81
C MET A 322 -6.70 -4.39 -10.95
N GLY A 323 -6.27 -4.72 -12.18
CA GLY A 323 -7.13 -4.74 -13.37
C GLY A 323 -7.38 -3.35 -13.96
N LEU A 324 -6.49 -2.38 -13.71
CA LEU A 324 -6.54 -1.04 -14.28
C LEU A 324 -5.60 -0.93 -15.49
N ARG A 325 -5.86 0.05 -16.36
CA ARG A 325 -4.93 0.41 -17.42
C ARG A 325 -3.95 1.46 -16.91
N TYR A 326 -2.69 1.09 -16.77
CA TYR A 326 -1.61 2.03 -16.48
C TYR A 326 -1.10 2.70 -17.77
N LEU A 327 -0.88 4.01 -17.71
CA LEU A 327 -0.23 4.82 -18.74
C LEU A 327 0.82 5.72 -18.08
N GLN A 328 2.05 5.64 -18.57
CA GLN A 328 3.16 6.46 -18.08
C GLN A 328 3.39 7.65 -19.01
N TYR A 329 3.60 8.82 -18.41
CA TYR A 329 4.14 10.00 -19.10
C TYR A 329 5.41 10.46 -18.38
N SER A 330 6.56 10.08 -18.92
CA SER A 330 7.87 10.55 -18.43
C SER A 330 8.16 11.94 -18.98
N ILE A 331 8.45 12.88 -18.08
CA ILE A 331 8.77 14.24 -18.48
C ILE A 331 10.24 14.37 -18.88
N THR A 332 10.54 15.35 -19.73
CA THR A 332 11.93 15.71 -20.06
C THR A 332 12.48 16.76 -19.11
N ALA A 333 13.77 17.11 -19.27
CA ALA A 333 14.40 18.16 -18.49
C ALA A 333 13.72 19.53 -18.69
N GLU A 334 13.22 19.81 -19.90
CA GLU A 334 12.52 21.05 -20.27
C GLU A 334 11.18 21.21 -19.55
N GLU A 335 10.56 20.08 -19.19
CA GLU A 335 9.31 20.03 -18.42
C GLU A 335 9.56 20.09 -16.90
N SER A 336 10.83 20.02 -16.46
CA SER A 336 11.23 20.10 -15.07
C SER A 336 11.56 21.53 -14.66
N THR A 337 11.03 22.01 -13.54
CA THR A 337 11.48 23.30 -12.98
C THR A 337 12.93 23.28 -12.47
N LEU A 338 13.55 22.10 -12.37
CA LEU A 338 14.96 21.99 -12.00
C LEU A 338 15.87 22.67 -13.04
N LEU A 339 15.50 22.66 -14.32
CA LEU A 339 16.31 23.27 -15.38
C LEU A 339 16.43 24.79 -15.16
N GLU A 340 15.32 25.44 -14.83
CA GLU A 340 15.27 26.88 -14.51
C GLU A 340 15.97 27.21 -13.19
N THR A 341 15.77 26.38 -12.16
CA THR A 341 16.23 26.68 -10.80
C THR A 341 17.69 26.32 -10.53
N LEU A 342 18.23 25.32 -11.23
CA LEU A 342 19.60 24.83 -11.04
C LEU A 342 20.51 25.11 -12.24
N GLY A 343 19.94 25.37 -13.41
CA GLY A 343 20.68 25.55 -14.66
C GLY A 343 21.05 24.21 -15.34
N PRO A 344 21.37 24.27 -16.65
CA PRO A 344 21.59 23.06 -17.48
C PRO A 344 22.84 22.26 -17.09
N ASP A 345 23.83 22.90 -16.45
CA ASP A 345 25.09 22.24 -16.08
C ASP A 345 25.06 21.55 -14.71
N HIS A 346 23.99 21.75 -13.91
CA HIS A 346 23.89 21.11 -12.60
C HIS A 346 23.78 19.58 -12.76
N PRO A 347 24.44 18.75 -11.91
CA PRO A 347 24.41 17.29 -12.03
C PRO A 347 23.01 16.68 -12.07
N ALA A 348 22.06 17.25 -11.30
CA ALA A 348 20.66 16.81 -11.33
C ALA A 348 19.93 17.01 -12.68
N ILE A 349 20.50 17.76 -13.61
CA ILE A 349 20.02 17.90 -14.98
C ILE A 349 20.91 17.11 -15.94
N LYS A 350 22.24 17.31 -15.85
CA LYS A 350 23.20 16.81 -16.83
C LYS A 350 23.59 15.35 -16.67
N ASP A 351 23.65 14.86 -15.42
CA ASP A 351 24.00 13.47 -15.09
C ASP A 351 23.13 12.95 -13.93
N PRO A 352 21.86 12.58 -14.20
CA PRO A 352 21.01 12.02 -13.17
C PRO A 352 21.57 10.78 -12.46
N ASP A 353 22.42 9.99 -13.14
CA ASP A 353 23.03 8.81 -12.53
C ASP A 353 23.98 9.18 -11.40
N SER A 354 24.68 10.32 -11.49
CA SER A 354 25.51 10.82 -10.38
C SER A 354 24.69 11.11 -9.12
N VAL A 355 23.46 11.61 -9.29
CA VAL A 355 22.54 11.86 -8.17
C VAL A 355 22.11 10.54 -7.55
N HIS A 356 21.77 9.53 -8.35
CA HIS A 356 21.45 8.18 -7.85
C HIS A 356 22.63 7.54 -7.11
N ARG A 357 23.85 7.66 -7.64
CA ARG A 357 25.08 7.18 -6.97
C ARG A 357 25.38 7.91 -5.66
N SER A 358 24.85 9.12 -5.49
CA SER A 358 25.00 9.91 -4.25
C SER A 358 24.00 9.51 -3.15
N GLY A 359 23.13 8.53 -3.41
CA GLY A 359 22.21 7.95 -2.44
C GLY A 359 20.78 8.50 -2.51
N TRP A 360 19.89 7.81 -1.80
CA TRP A 360 18.44 8.08 -1.81
C TRP A 360 18.09 9.50 -1.41
N ASP A 361 18.76 10.06 -0.41
CA ASP A 361 18.47 11.41 0.10
C ASP A 361 18.61 12.47 -1.00
N LYS A 362 19.58 12.31 -1.91
CA LYS A 362 19.76 13.24 -3.04
C LYS A 362 18.71 13.04 -4.13
N VAL A 363 18.32 11.81 -4.42
CA VAL A 363 17.21 11.51 -5.33
C VAL A 363 15.92 12.12 -4.80
N ALA A 364 15.62 11.91 -3.52
CA ALA A 364 14.45 12.46 -2.84
C ALA A 364 14.47 13.99 -2.81
N GLU A 365 15.61 14.59 -2.46
CA GLU A 365 15.80 16.05 -2.42
C GLU A 365 15.51 16.68 -3.79
N PHE A 366 16.20 16.25 -4.84
CA PHE A 366 16.12 16.92 -6.14
C PHE A 366 14.86 16.54 -6.91
N TYR A 367 14.63 15.24 -7.12
CA TYR A 367 13.60 14.79 -8.06
C TYR A 367 12.21 14.66 -7.43
N LEU A 368 12.11 14.45 -6.12
CA LEU A 368 10.83 14.31 -5.41
C LEU A 368 10.45 15.52 -4.55
N GLY A 369 11.43 16.32 -4.12
CA GLY A 369 11.26 17.48 -3.25
C GLY A 369 11.27 18.81 -4.00
N LYS A 370 12.39 19.15 -4.66
CA LYS A 370 12.59 20.47 -5.29
C LYS A 370 11.90 20.61 -6.65
N GLN A 371 11.75 19.52 -7.38
CA GLN A 371 11.16 19.52 -8.71
C GLN A 371 9.63 19.77 -8.66
N ASN A 372 9.18 20.70 -9.49
CA ASN A 372 7.81 20.79 -9.98
C ASN A 372 7.80 20.50 -11.49
N VAL A 373 6.59 20.28 -12.03
CA VAL A 373 6.40 19.77 -13.39
C VAL A 373 5.57 20.75 -14.21
N ARG A 374 6.06 21.08 -15.39
CA ARG A 374 5.33 21.79 -16.44
C ARG A 374 5.12 20.84 -17.60
N VAL A 375 3.92 20.27 -17.70
CA VAL A 375 3.62 19.26 -18.73
C VAL A 375 3.57 19.92 -20.10
N ASP A 376 4.33 19.40 -21.04
CA ASP A 376 4.17 19.72 -22.47
C ASP A 376 2.88 19.06 -22.97
N VAL A 377 1.84 19.87 -23.19
CA VAL A 377 0.52 19.40 -23.57
C VAL A 377 0.46 18.79 -24.98
N GLU A 378 1.39 19.14 -25.87
CA GLU A 378 1.46 18.55 -27.21
C GLU A 378 2.03 17.14 -27.13
N ARG A 379 3.11 16.96 -26.35
CA ARG A 379 3.69 15.64 -26.07
C ARG A 379 2.80 14.77 -25.19
N PHE A 380 1.97 15.36 -24.34
CA PHE A 380 1.03 14.64 -23.48
C PHE A 380 -0.25 14.20 -24.22
N ALA A 381 -0.63 14.86 -25.31
CA ALA A 381 -1.86 14.57 -26.06
C ALA A 381 -2.01 13.09 -26.50
N PRO A 382 -0.96 12.38 -26.98
CA PRO A 382 -1.03 10.96 -27.28
C PRO A 382 -1.43 10.09 -26.07
N THR A 383 -0.95 10.42 -24.87
CA THR A 383 -1.30 9.69 -23.63
C THR A 383 -2.79 9.83 -23.30
N LEU A 384 -3.34 11.04 -23.44
CA LEU A 384 -4.78 11.28 -23.28
C LEU A 384 -5.61 10.52 -24.34
N ALA A 385 -5.13 10.46 -25.58
CA ALA A 385 -5.78 9.71 -26.65
C ALA A 385 -5.81 8.20 -26.36
N LEU A 386 -4.71 7.64 -25.87
CA LEU A 386 -4.62 6.23 -25.45
C LEU A 386 -5.60 5.91 -24.31
N ALA A 387 -5.71 6.80 -23.32
CA ALA A 387 -6.66 6.64 -22.22
C ALA A 387 -8.11 6.60 -22.75
N LEU A 388 -8.47 7.52 -23.65
CA LEU A 388 -9.81 7.58 -24.22
C LEU A 388 -10.12 6.38 -25.11
N ASP A 389 -9.15 5.95 -25.91
CA ASP A 389 -9.29 4.78 -26.78
C ASP A 389 -9.46 3.48 -25.97
N HIS A 390 -8.75 3.32 -24.86
CA HIS A 390 -8.97 2.22 -23.91
C HIS A 390 -10.43 2.19 -23.42
N LEU A 391 -10.98 3.33 -23.00
CA LEU A 391 -12.38 3.43 -22.55
C LEU A 391 -13.42 3.21 -23.68
N ARG A 392 -13.03 3.31 -24.95
CA ARG A 392 -13.88 3.01 -26.12
C ARG A 392 -13.85 1.55 -26.55
N ARG A 393 -12.88 0.77 -26.07
CA ARG A 393 -12.68 -0.63 -26.45
C ARG A 393 -13.20 -1.63 -25.44
N GLN A 394 -13.56 -1.17 -24.24
CA GLN A 394 -14.28 -1.96 -23.22
C GLN A 394 -15.75 -2.13 -23.56
#